data_AF-A0A0F9Y9G7-F1
#
_entry.id   AF-A0A0F9Y9G7-F1
#
_cell.length_a   1.000
_cell.length_b   1.000
_cell.length_c   1.000
_cell.angle_alpha   90.00
_cell.angle_beta   90.00
_cell.angle_gamma   90.00
#
_symmetry.space_group_name_H-M   'P 1'
#
loop_
_entity.id
_entity.type
_entity.pdbx_description
1 polymer ?
#
loop_
_entity_poly.entity_id
_entity_poly.type
_entity_poly.pdbx_seq_one_letter_code
_entity_poly.pdbx_strand_id
1 'polypeptide(L)'
;MRMFIPEIGTRLTLEDAWTFTLHREHRNETIWDRLRAADPAPFERMAAEVRNAYDLLDEYRNRPISRDPATRERNEEQMRAHIAYLQDIEKIDLTLPAGTEITIDRLYIRKGISDYSSVTFNLNKTDHPVLDVKGRKRFWAKLDDVNRIEYAPLPDPEVELDEGMAP
;
A
#
# COMPACT_ATOMS: atom_id res chain seq x y z
N MET A 1 -18.97 12.22 -11.03
CA MET A 1 -17.72 11.44 -11.10
C MET A 1 -17.48 11.02 -12.54
N ARG A 2 -16.28 11.31 -13.08
CA ARG A 2 -15.81 10.81 -14.38
C ARG A 2 -14.85 9.67 -14.08
N MET A 3 -15.05 8.51 -14.70
CA MET A 3 -14.08 7.41 -14.59
C MET A 3 -12.82 7.79 -15.36
N PHE A 4 -11.66 7.68 -14.71
CA PHE A 4 -10.36 7.92 -15.31
C PHE A 4 -9.46 6.71 -15.06
N ILE A 5 -8.93 6.13 -16.12
CA ILE A 5 -7.90 5.09 -16.06
C ILE A 5 -6.63 5.72 -16.63
N PRO A 6 -5.58 5.94 -15.82
CA PRO A 6 -4.38 6.60 -16.30
C PRO A 6 -3.55 5.69 -17.20
N GLU A 7 -2.75 6.28 -18.08
CA GLU A 7 -1.66 5.58 -18.75
C GLU A 7 -0.44 5.45 -17.83
N ILE A 8 0.43 4.48 -18.08
CA ILE A 8 1.73 4.41 -17.39
C ILE A 8 2.54 5.67 -17.75
N GLY A 9 3.17 6.27 -16.75
CA GLY A 9 3.89 7.53 -16.88
C GLY A 9 3.03 8.78 -16.62
N THR A 10 1.71 8.63 -16.49
CA THR A 10 0.82 9.74 -16.09
C THR A 10 1.29 10.31 -14.75
N ARG A 11 1.47 11.63 -14.71
CA ARG A 11 1.81 12.36 -13.48
C ARG A 11 0.53 12.93 -12.88
N LEU A 12 0.37 12.73 -11.58
CA LEU A 12 -0.74 13.27 -10.81
C LEU A 12 -0.16 14.14 -9.69
N THR A 13 -0.82 15.27 -9.44
CA THR A 13 -0.61 16.07 -8.25
C THR A 13 -1.83 15.89 -7.36
N LEU A 14 -1.63 15.42 -6.13
CA LEU A 14 -2.71 15.23 -5.18
C LEU A 14 -3.37 16.58 -4.87
N GLU A 15 -4.69 16.65 -5.00
CA GLU A 15 -5.47 17.84 -4.64
C GLU A 15 -5.69 17.90 -3.12
N ASP A 16 -6.00 16.75 -2.53
CA ASP A 16 -6.17 16.56 -1.09
C ASP A 16 -5.12 15.60 -0.51
N ALA A 17 -5.01 15.58 0.82
CA ALA A 17 -4.22 14.57 1.50
C ALA A 17 -4.79 13.16 1.27
N TRP A 18 -3.94 12.21 0.92
CA TRP A 18 -4.33 10.83 0.61
C TRP A 18 -3.73 9.87 1.63
N THR A 19 -4.61 9.24 2.42
CA THR A 19 -4.24 8.16 3.34
C THR A 19 -4.49 6.81 2.69
N PHE A 20 -3.50 5.93 2.76
CA PHE A 20 -3.60 4.56 2.25
C PHE A 20 -2.83 3.58 3.14
N THR A 21 -3.14 2.30 3.01
CA THR A 21 -2.40 1.24 3.70
C THR A 21 -1.10 0.92 2.96
N LEU A 22 0.03 1.23 3.58
CA LEU A 22 1.35 0.81 3.12
C LEU A 22 1.65 -0.57 3.72
N HIS A 23 1.73 -1.59 2.87
CA HIS A 23 2.13 -2.95 3.28
C HIS A 23 3.65 -3.12 3.32
N ARG A 24 4.17 -3.93 4.27
CA ARG A 24 5.58 -4.36 4.30
C ARG A 24 5.84 -5.37 3.19
N GLU A 25 6.12 -4.86 2.01
CA GLU A 25 6.46 -5.67 0.83
C GLU A 25 7.67 -5.08 0.13
N HIS A 26 8.40 -5.90 -0.62
CA HIS A 26 9.64 -5.48 -1.30
C HIS A 26 9.43 -4.23 -2.17
N ARG A 27 8.28 -4.10 -2.85
CA ARG A 27 7.97 -2.92 -3.67
C ARG A 27 7.76 -1.61 -2.88
N ASN A 28 7.54 -1.69 -1.58
CA ASN A 28 7.38 -0.57 -0.64
C ASN A 28 8.62 -0.33 0.22
N GLU A 29 9.65 -1.19 0.11
CA GLU A 29 10.81 -1.26 1.01
C GLU A 29 11.48 0.10 1.20
N THR A 30 11.65 0.88 0.14
CA THR A 30 12.28 2.21 0.23
C THR A 30 11.50 3.20 1.10
N ILE A 31 10.17 3.22 1.00
CA ILE A 31 9.34 4.10 1.85
C ILE A 31 9.29 3.54 3.27
N TRP A 32 9.08 2.22 3.39
CA TRP A 32 9.02 1.53 4.67
C TRP A 32 10.26 1.77 5.54
N ASP A 33 11.45 1.60 4.96
CA ASP A 33 12.71 1.77 5.67
C ASP A 33 12.95 3.20 6.14
N ARG A 34 12.54 4.19 5.35
CA ARG A 34 12.66 5.60 5.73
C ARG A 34 11.73 5.94 6.89
N LEU A 35 10.48 5.50 6.83
CA LEU A 35 9.52 5.70 7.91
C LEU A 35 10.01 5.03 9.20
N ARG A 36 10.52 3.80 9.10
CA ARG A 36 11.11 3.06 10.23
C ARG A 36 12.34 3.75 10.81
N ALA A 37 13.21 4.30 9.97
CA ALA A 37 14.40 5.02 10.44
C ALA A 37 14.04 6.34 11.14
N ALA A 38 12.96 6.99 10.73
CA ALA A 38 12.50 8.26 11.31
C ALA A 38 11.74 8.06 12.63
N ASP A 39 10.90 7.04 12.72
CA ASP A 39 10.19 6.66 13.94
C ASP A 39 10.16 5.13 14.08
N PRO A 40 11.12 4.53 14.81
CA PRO A 40 11.23 3.08 14.91
C PRO A 40 10.18 2.45 15.83
N ALA A 41 9.60 3.19 16.77
CA ALA A 41 8.79 2.62 17.85
C ALA A 41 7.52 1.89 17.35
N PRO A 42 6.74 2.40 16.37
CA PRO A 42 5.64 1.65 15.77
C PRO A 42 6.08 0.34 15.11
N PHE A 43 7.23 0.35 14.44
CA PHE A 43 7.77 -0.81 13.73
C PHE A 43 8.29 -1.86 14.71
N GLU A 44 8.86 -1.45 15.84
CA GLU A 44 9.28 -2.36 16.91
C GLU A 44 8.08 -3.04 17.58
N ARG A 45 6.98 -2.31 17.83
CA ARG A 45 5.73 -2.88 18.32
C ARG A 45 5.15 -3.90 17.35
N MET A 46 5.06 -3.53 16.07
CA MET A 46 4.62 -4.43 15.01
C MET A 46 5.53 -5.66 14.90
N ALA A 47 6.85 -5.50 14.97
CA ALA A 47 7.78 -6.63 14.96
C ALA A 47 7.62 -7.55 16.18
N ALA A 48 7.27 -7.02 17.35
CA ALA A 48 6.95 -7.82 18.54
C ALA A 48 5.64 -8.59 18.36
N GLU A 49 4.61 -7.94 17.80
CA GLU A 49 3.33 -8.57 17.47
C GLU A 49 3.50 -9.71 16.48
N VAL A 50 4.28 -9.50 15.41
CA VAL A 50 4.64 -10.54 14.45
C VAL A 50 5.34 -11.73 15.13
N ARG A 51 6.30 -11.48 16.03
CA ARG A 51 6.97 -12.56 16.78
C ARG A 51 5.97 -13.36 17.62
N ASN A 52 5.14 -12.69 18.40
CA ASN A 52 4.12 -13.34 19.22
C ASN A 52 3.14 -14.16 18.36
N ALA A 53 2.76 -13.64 17.20
CA ALA A 53 1.91 -14.35 16.26
C ALA A 53 2.62 -15.58 15.68
N TYR A 54 3.92 -15.53 15.37
CA TYR A 54 4.65 -16.73 14.96
C TYR A 54 4.73 -17.77 16.08
N ASP A 55 4.95 -17.36 17.33
CA ASP A 55 4.99 -18.28 18.48
C ASP A 55 3.64 -19.00 18.66
N LEU A 56 2.53 -18.29 18.55
CA LEU A 56 1.19 -18.89 18.57
C LEU A 56 0.93 -19.82 17.38
N LEU A 57 1.45 -19.49 16.20
CA LEU A 57 1.33 -20.36 15.03
C LEU A 57 2.11 -21.67 15.24
N ASP A 58 3.28 -21.61 15.87
CA ASP A 58 4.05 -22.79 16.24
C ASP A 58 3.29 -23.66 17.26
N GLU A 59 2.69 -23.03 18.28
CA GLU A 59 1.81 -23.74 19.23
C GLU A 59 0.68 -24.47 18.47
N TYR A 60 -0.02 -23.78 17.56
CA TYR A 60 -1.11 -24.39 16.79
C TYR A 60 -0.66 -25.57 15.94
N ARG A 61 0.50 -25.46 15.29
CA ARG A 61 1.10 -26.54 14.47
C ARG A 61 1.50 -27.75 15.29
N ASN A 62 1.94 -27.52 16.53
CA ASN A 62 2.45 -28.56 17.42
C ASN A 62 1.38 -29.14 18.37
N ARG A 63 0.12 -28.71 18.27
CA ARG A 63 -0.98 -29.26 19.05
C ARG A 63 -1.20 -30.74 18.76
N PRO A 64 -1.41 -31.59 19.79
CA PRO A 64 -1.83 -32.97 19.59
C PRO A 64 -3.13 -33.05 18.78
N ILE A 65 -3.17 -33.95 17.81
CA ILE A 65 -4.37 -34.16 16.99
C ILE A 65 -5.47 -34.76 17.87
N SER A 66 -6.56 -34.02 18.05
CA SER A 66 -7.73 -34.51 18.79
C SER A 66 -8.46 -35.63 18.04
N ARG A 67 -8.98 -36.61 18.77
CA ARG A 67 -9.85 -37.67 18.22
C ARG A 67 -11.25 -37.16 17.90
N ASP A 68 -11.68 -36.07 18.55
CA ASP A 68 -12.98 -35.44 18.32
C ASP A 68 -12.96 -34.60 17.03
N PRO A 69 -13.81 -34.90 16.02
CA PRO A 69 -13.92 -34.13 14.78
C PRO A 69 -14.20 -32.63 14.99
N ALA A 70 -15.10 -32.27 15.90
CA ALA A 70 -15.46 -30.87 16.13
C ALA A 70 -14.27 -30.06 16.66
N THR A 71 -13.45 -30.67 17.51
CA THR A 71 -12.20 -30.07 17.98
C THR A 71 -11.17 -29.89 16.87
N ARG A 72 -11.06 -30.83 15.93
CA ARG A 72 -10.14 -30.68 14.79
C ARG A 72 -10.54 -29.50 13.90
N GLU A 73 -11.82 -29.41 13.54
CA GLU A 73 -12.35 -28.33 12.72
C GLU A 73 -12.12 -26.95 13.36
N ARG A 74 -12.42 -26.82 14.65
CA ARG A 74 -12.16 -25.59 15.41
C ARG A 74 -10.67 -25.22 15.42
N ASN A 75 -9.78 -26.20 15.61
CA ASN A 75 -8.34 -25.95 15.60
C ASN A 75 -7.84 -25.50 14.22
N GLU A 76 -8.37 -26.10 13.14
CA GLU A 76 -8.06 -25.70 11.76
C GLU A 76 -8.57 -24.30 11.44
N GLU A 77 -9.78 -23.94 11.90
CA GLU A 77 -10.33 -22.60 11.78
C GLU A 77 -9.47 -21.57 12.53
N GLN A 78 -9.10 -21.86 13.78
CA GLN A 78 -8.19 -21.01 14.56
C GLN A 78 -6.85 -20.80 13.84
N MET A 79 -6.26 -21.87 13.31
CA MET A 79 -5.00 -21.78 12.57
C MET A 79 -5.15 -20.98 11.27
N ARG A 80 -6.24 -21.16 10.52
CA ARG A 80 -6.52 -20.37 9.30
C ARG A 80 -6.72 -18.88 9.61
N ALA A 81 -7.51 -18.56 10.63
CA ALA A 81 -7.72 -17.18 11.06
C ALA A 81 -6.39 -16.53 11.48
N HIS A 82 -5.55 -17.27 12.17
CA HIS A 82 -4.25 -16.77 12.63
C HIS A 82 -3.24 -16.59 11.50
N ILE A 83 -3.22 -17.47 10.50
CA ILE A 83 -2.43 -17.29 9.27
C ILE A 83 -2.88 -16.03 8.52
N ALA A 84 -4.20 -15.79 8.43
CA ALA A 84 -4.73 -14.59 7.80
C ALA A 84 -4.32 -13.33 8.58
N TYR A 85 -4.39 -13.37 9.91
CA TYR A 85 -3.91 -12.28 10.77
C TYR A 85 -2.42 -12.00 10.57
N LEU A 86 -1.56 -13.03 10.53
CA LEU A 86 -0.13 -12.87 10.25
C LEU A 86 0.16 -12.13 8.94
N GLN A 87 -0.64 -12.38 7.90
CA GLN A 87 -0.51 -11.69 6.61
C GLN A 87 -0.95 -10.23 6.65
N ASP A 88 -1.69 -9.83 7.69
CA ASP A 88 -2.30 -8.51 7.82
C ASP A 88 -1.58 -7.60 8.84
N ILE A 89 -0.75 -8.15 9.74
CA ILE A 89 -0.04 -7.36 10.78
C ILE A 89 0.92 -6.33 10.14
N GLU A 90 1.66 -6.72 9.10
CA GLU A 90 2.78 -5.92 8.60
C GLU A 90 2.34 -4.81 7.64
N LYS A 91 1.60 -3.83 8.16
CA LYS A 91 1.11 -2.66 7.43
C LYS A 91 1.02 -1.44 8.32
N ILE A 92 1.05 -0.26 7.72
CA ILE A 92 0.84 1.03 8.40
C ILE A 92 -0.03 1.92 7.52
N ASP A 93 -0.77 2.83 8.13
CA ASP A 93 -1.44 3.91 7.39
C ASP A 93 -0.44 5.03 7.12
N LEU A 94 -0.25 5.36 5.84
CA LEU A 94 0.60 6.45 5.40
C LEU A 94 -0.28 7.52 4.75
N THR A 95 -0.09 8.77 5.16
CA THR A 95 -0.75 9.93 4.56
C THR A 95 0.24 10.74 3.75
N LEU A 96 -0.02 10.90 2.45
CA LEU A 96 0.71 11.84 1.61
C LEU A 96 -0.06 13.17 1.58
N PRO A 97 0.59 14.31 1.83
CA PRO A 97 -0.09 15.61 1.83
C PRO A 97 -0.53 16.03 0.41
N ALA A 98 -1.50 16.93 0.34
CA ALA A 98 -1.85 17.67 -0.88
C ALA A 98 -0.59 18.31 -1.53
N GLY A 99 -0.60 18.46 -2.84
CA GLY A 99 0.55 18.92 -3.62
C GLY A 99 1.63 17.87 -3.85
N THR A 100 1.47 16.65 -3.32
CA THR A 100 2.37 15.53 -3.59
C THR A 100 2.27 15.11 -5.07
N GLU A 101 3.42 14.99 -5.72
CA GLU A 101 3.51 14.58 -7.12
C GLU A 101 3.89 13.10 -7.22
N ILE A 102 3.04 12.31 -7.87
CA ILE A 102 3.24 10.88 -8.11
C ILE A 102 3.15 10.56 -9.60
N THR A 103 3.95 9.60 -10.06
CA THR A 103 3.88 9.06 -11.42
C THR A 103 3.35 7.64 -11.39
N ILE A 104 2.37 7.30 -12.23
CA ILE A 104 1.91 5.92 -12.42
C ILE A 104 3.05 5.08 -13.02
N ASP A 105 3.45 4.03 -12.33
CA ASP A 105 4.50 3.11 -12.76
C ASP A 105 3.91 1.81 -13.33
N ARG A 106 2.89 1.24 -12.67
CA ARG A 106 2.20 0.02 -13.11
C ARG A 106 0.75 -0.02 -12.63
N LEU A 107 -0.11 -0.66 -13.42
CA LEU A 107 -1.49 -0.99 -13.09
C LEU A 107 -1.66 -2.50 -13.10
N TYR A 108 -2.04 -3.09 -11.96
CA TYR A 108 -2.36 -4.51 -11.85
C TYR A 108 -3.84 -4.68 -11.56
N ILE A 109 -4.56 -5.32 -12.49
CA ILE A 109 -5.98 -5.67 -12.34
C ILE A 109 -6.12 -7.19 -12.48
N ARG A 110 -6.57 -7.87 -11.43
CA ARG A 110 -6.63 -9.35 -11.40
C ARG A 110 -8.06 -9.86 -11.35
N LYS A 111 -8.39 -10.79 -12.24
CA LYS A 111 -9.70 -11.47 -12.27
C LYS A 111 -9.83 -12.46 -11.11
N GLY A 112 -10.95 -12.38 -10.38
CA GLY A 112 -11.33 -13.35 -9.35
C GLY A 112 -10.55 -13.26 -8.04
N ILE A 113 -9.56 -12.36 -7.94
CA ILE A 113 -8.80 -12.11 -6.71
C ILE A 113 -8.48 -10.62 -6.60
N SER A 114 -9.52 -9.83 -6.32
CA SER A 114 -9.48 -8.36 -6.28
C SER A 114 -8.46 -7.81 -5.28
N ASP A 115 -8.17 -8.56 -4.21
CA ASP A 115 -7.22 -8.18 -3.15
C ASP A 115 -5.79 -7.92 -3.64
N TYR A 116 -5.46 -8.40 -4.85
CA TYR A 116 -4.17 -8.18 -5.51
C TYR A 116 -4.19 -7.06 -6.55
N SER A 117 -5.34 -6.43 -6.80
CA SER A 117 -5.42 -5.29 -7.71
C SER A 117 -4.80 -4.06 -7.05
N SER A 118 -3.82 -3.46 -7.71
CA SER A 118 -2.98 -2.41 -7.14
C SER A 118 -2.43 -1.49 -8.20
N VAL A 119 -2.11 -0.27 -7.78
CA VAL A 119 -1.36 0.69 -8.59
C VAL A 119 -0.02 0.94 -7.92
N THR A 120 1.04 0.90 -8.72
CA THR A 120 2.40 1.25 -8.29
C THR A 120 2.71 2.66 -8.75
N PHE A 121 3.32 3.45 -7.87
CA PHE A 121 3.67 4.84 -8.09
C PHE A 121 5.18 5.05 -7.91
N ASN A 122 5.73 6.03 -8.62
CA ASN A 122 6.97 6.70 -8.21
C ASN A 122 6.59 8.01 -7.51
N LEU A 123 7.06 8.21 -6.28
CA LEU A 123 6.91 9.46 -5.53
C LEU A 123 7.98 10.46 -6.00
N ASN A 124 7.55 11.47 -6.76
CA ASN A 124 8.43 12.46 -7.37
C ASN A 124 8.79 13.57 -6.38
N LYS A 125 7.78 14.16 -5.74
CA LYS A 125 7.89 15.31 -4.83
C LYS A 125 6.80 15.22 -3.76
N THR A 126 7.09 15.66 -2.54
CA THR A 126 6.11 15.74 -1.45
C THR A 126 6.65 16.65 -0.35
N ASP A 127 5.77 17.25 0.44
CA ASP A 127 6.14 17.98 1.65
C ASP A 127 6.10 17.08 2.90
N HIS A 128 5.94 15.76 2.72
CA HIS A 128 5.96 14.82 3.83
C HIS A 128 7.35 14.80 4.50
N PRO A 129 7.43 15.01 5.84
CA PRO A 129 8.68 15.33 6.55
C PRO A 129 9.79 14.29 6.42
N VAL A 130 9.42 13.03 6.20
CA VAL A 130 10.36 11.89 6.08
C VAL A 130 10.64 11.50 4.62
N LEU A 131 9.75 11.88 3.69
CA LEU A 131 9.74 11.39 2.31
C LEU A 131 10.16 12.47 1.30
N ASP A 132 10.33 13.72 1.74
CA ASP A 132 10.93 14.80 0.94
C ASP A 132 12.46 14.67 0.87
N VAL A 133 12.90 13.73 0.04
CA VAL A 133 14.29 13.30 -0.05
C VAL A 133 14.61 12.89 -1.48
N LYS A 134 15.87 13.08 -1.89
CA LYS A 134 16.33 12.68 -3.22
C LYS A 134 16.31 11.15 -3.39
N GLY A 135 16.15 10.72 -4.63
CA GLY A 135 16.18 9.32 -5.04
C GLY A 135 14.82 8.76 -5.42
N ARG A 136 14.84 7.60 -6.11
CA ARG A 136 13.62 6.91 -6.52
C ARG A 136 12.91 6.32 -5.30
N LYS A 137 11.64 6.66 -5.14
CA LYS A 137 10.78 6.20 -4.05
C LYS A 137 9.56 5.54 -4.66
N ARG A 138 9.61 4.22 -4.84
CA ARG A 138 8.49 3.46 -5.36
C ARG A 138 7.64 2.94 -4.20
N PHE A 139 6.34 2.91 -4.42
CA PHE A 139 5.40 2.22 -3.54
C PHE A 139 4.19 1.77 -4.35
N TRP A 140 3.36 0.92 -3.76
CA TRP A 140 2.06 0.56 -4.30
C TRP A 140 0.98 0.68 -3.24
N ALA A 141 -0.25 0.89 -3.71
CA ALA A 141 -1.45 0.88 -2.88
C ALA A 141 -2.50 -0.01 -3.54
N LYS A 142 -3.39 -0.59 -2.73
CA LYS A 142 -4.53 -1.38 -3.23
C LYS A 142 -5.49 -0.50 -4.00
N LEU A 143 -6.18 -1.08 -4.98
CA LEU A 143 -7.10 -0.34 -5.83
C LEU A 143 -8.19 0.38 -5.03
N ASP A 144 -8.64 -0.19 -3.91
CA ASP A 144 -9.63 0.42 -3.00
C ASP A 144 -9.15 1.74 -2.39
N ASP A 145 -7.86 1.84 -2.05
CA ASP A 145 -7.27 3.08 -1.55
C ASP A 145 -7.01 4.06 -2.69
N VAL A 146 -6.57 3.56 -3.85
CA VAL A 146 -6.28 4.38 -5.04
C VAL A 146 -7.54 5.06 -5.58
N ASN A 147 -8.70 4.39 -5.51
CA ASN A 147 -9.98 4.95 -5.96
C ASN A 147 -10.48 6.12 -5.10
N ARG A 148 -9.78 6.47 -4.01
CA ARG A 148 -10.06 7.61 -3.13
C ARG A 148 -9.12 8.80 -3.37
N ILE A 149 -8.23 8.71 -4.36
CA ILE A 149 -7.34 9.81 -4.70
C ILE A 149 -8.16 10.93 -5.35
N GLU A 150 -8.08 12.13 -4.77
CA GLU A 150 -8.44 13.38 -5.43
C GLU A 150 -7.17 14.03 -5.98
N TYR A 151 -7.19 14.44 -7.24
CA TYR A 151 -6.02 14.96 -7.95
C TYR A 151 -6.41 16.12 -8.86
N ALA A 152 -5.49 17.08 -8.98
CA ALA A 152 -5.69 18.25 -9.81
C ALA A 152 -5.98 17.84 -11.27
N PRO A 153 -6.82 18.60 -12.00
CA PRO A 153 -7.11 18.30 -13.40
C PRO A 153 -5.83 18.13 -14.21
N LEU A 154 -5.76 17.04 -14.98
CA LEU A 154 -4.68 16.87 -15.93
C LEU A 154 -4.78 17.99 -16.97
N PRO A 155 -3.65 18.60 -17.38
CA PRO A 155 -3.67 19.55 -18.48
C PRO A 155 -4.27 18.88 -19.71
N ASP A 156 -5.21 19.57 -20.35
CA ASP A 156 -5.85 19.08 -21.57
C ASP A 156 -4.81 19.10 -22.69
N PRO A 157 -4.45 17.95 -23.29
CA PRO A 157 -3.44 17.92 -24.35
C PRO A 157 -3.82 18.79 -25.57
N GLU A 158 -5.09 19.15 -25.74
CA GLU A 158 -5.52 20.07 -26.80
C GLU A 158 -5.23 21.55 -26.48
N VAL A 159 -5.12 21.94 -25.20
CA VAL A 159 -4.85 23.34 -24.80
C VAL A 159 -3.36 23.70 -24.92
N GLU A 160 -2.45 22.73 -24.74
CA GLU A 160 -1.00 22.97 -24.92
C GLU A 160 -0.59 23.24 -26.38
N LEU A 161 -1.38 22.80 -27.36
CA LEU A 161 -1.10 23.04 -28.78
C LEU A 161 -1.42 24.48 -29.23
N ASP A 162 -2.37 25.14 -28.57
CA ASP A 162 -2.82 26.50 -28.92
C ASP A 162 -1.90 27.59 -28.33
N GLU A 163 -1.29 27.35 -27.15
CA GLU A 163 -0.36 28.31 -26.53
C GLU A 163 1.04 28.32 -27.20
N GLY A 164 1.37 27.28 -27.97
CA GLY A 164 2.61 27.20 -28.77
C GLY A 164 2.50 27.78 -30.19
N MET A 165 1.31 28.24 -30.60
CA MET A 165 1.02 28.80 -31.92
C MET A 165 0.32 30.17 -31.83
N ALA A 166 0.78 31.05 -30.94
CA ALA A 166 0.50 32.48 -31.09
C ALA A 166 1.51 33.11 -32.10
N PRO A 167 1.04 33.80 -33.16
CA PRO A 167 1.89 34.39 -34.21
C PRO A 167 2.76 35.57 -33.74
#